data_AF-A0A0F9FPT5-F1
#
_entry.id   AF-A0A0F9FPT5-F1
#
_cell.length_a   1.000
_cell.length_b   1.000
_cell.length_c   1.000
_cell.angle_alpha   90.00
_cell.angle_beta   90.00
_cell.angle_gamma   90.00
#
_symmetry.space_group_name_H-M   'P 1'
#
loop_
_entity.id
_entity.type
_entity.pdbx_description
1 polymer ?
#
loop_
_entity_poly.entity_id
_entity_poly.type
_entity_poly.pdbx_seq_one_letter_code
_entity_poly.pdbx_strand_id
1 'polypeptide(L)'
;MTDKNANDKAMAAALVAEMIGNALSHLHNDCGLPAEIVFAGAHACIVSEMAMAMGGTRAAESCMNAARAVEGFSTPDDAILANTPTTGRA
;
A
#
# COMPACT_ATOMS: atom_id res chain seq x y z
N MET A 1 -14.20 -18.72 20.76
CA MET A 1 -14.84 -17.40 20.52
C MET A 1 -13.84 -16.35 19.99
N THR A 2 -12.53 -16.56 20.20
CA THR A 2 -11.41 -15.72 19.72
C THR A 2 -11.13 -15.83 18.21
N ASP A 3 -11.28 -17.02 17.60
CA ASP A 3 -10.92 -17.22 16.19
C ASP A 3 -11.91 -16.59 15.19
N LYS A 4 -13.20 -16.52 15.54
CA LYS A 4 -14.22 -15.89 14.69
C LYS A 4 -13.93 -14.40 14.49
N ASN A 5 -13.53 -13.70 15.56
CA ASN A 5 -13.22 -12.28 15.51
C ASN A 5 -11.95 -11.99 14.69
N ALA A 6 -10.93 -12.86 14.78
CA ALA A 6 -9.74 -12.75 13.94
C ALA A 6 -10.07 -12.96 12.44
N ASN A 7 -10.93 -13.93 12.14
CA ASN A 7 -11.38 -14.21 10.77
C ASN A 7 -12.23 -13.06 10.20
N ASP A 8 -13.15 -12.50 10.98
CA ASP A 8 -13.99 -11.37 10.56
C ASP A 8 -13.14 -10.12 10.23
N LYS A 9 -12.09 -9.85 11.03
CA LYS A 9 -11.12 -8.77 10.76
C LYS A 9 -10.30 -9.02 9.50
N ALA A 10 -9.86 -10.26 9.27
CA ALA A 10 -9.11 -10.62 8.08
C ALA A 10 -9.97 -10.47 6.81
N MET A 11 -11.24 -10.89 6.86
CA MET A 11 -12.19 -10.71 5.76
C MET A 11 -12.48 -9.24 5.49
N ALA A 12 -12.68 -8.43 6.53
CA ALA A 12 -12.86 -6.98 6.37
C ALA A 12 -11.62 -6.33 5.75
N ALA A 13 -10.42 -6.71 6.19
CA ALA A 13 -9.18 -6.21 5.61
C ALA A 13 -9.03 -6.60 4.13
N ALA A 14 -9.37 -7.84 3.76
CA ALA A 14 -9.35 -8.29 2.36
C ALA A 14 -10.34 -7.50 1.48
N LEU A 15 -11.56 -7.27 1.97
CA LEU A 15 -12.57 -6.49 1.24
C LEU A 15 -12.10 -5.04 1.02
N VAL A 16 -11.55 -4.40 2.06
CA VAL A 16 -11.02 -3.04 1.95
C VAL A 16 -9.84 -2.99 0.98
N ALA A 17 -8.94 -3.97 1.01
CA ALA A 17 -7.83 -4.07 0.08
C ALA A 17 -8.31 -4.21 -1.37
N GLU A 18 -9.34 -5.01 -1.63
CA GLU A 18 -9.96 -5.15 -2.95
C GLU A 18 -10.58 -3.84 -3.44
N MET A 19 -11.34 -3.15 -2.58
CA MET A 19 -11.95 -1.86 -2.92
C MET A 19 -10.90 -0.80 -3.25
N ILE A 20 -9.82 -0.73 -2.46
CA ILE A 20 -8.70 0.18 -2.73
C ILE A 20 -8.01 -0.20 -4.05
N GLY A 21 -7.74 -1.49 -4.27
CA GLY A 21 -7.14 -1.98 -5.52
C GLY A 21 -7.95 -1.55 -6.76
N ASN A 22 -9.27 -1.70 -6.70
CA ASN A 22 -10.18 -1.28 -7.78
C ASN A 22 -10.14 0.24 -8.00
N ALA A 23 -10.16 1.03 -6.92
CA ALA A 23 -10.09 2.49 -7.01
C ALA A 23 -8.75 2.96 -7.62
N LEU A 24 -7.63 2.36 -7.22
CA LEU A 24 -6.31 2.65 -7.79
C LEU A 24 -6.22 2.23 -9.26
N SER A 25 -6.84 1.10 -9.62
CA SER A 25 -6.93 0.64 -11.01
C SER A 25 -7.70 1.62 -11.90
N HIS A 26 -8.80 2.19 -11.42
CA HIS A 26 -9.53 3.24 -12.16
C HIS A 26 -8.68 4.50 -12.36
N LEU A 27 -7.92 4.93 -11.35
CA LEU A 27 -7.02 6.08 -11.50
C LEU A 27 -5.97 5.86 -12.58
N HIS A 28 -5.45 4.63 -12.71
CA HIS A 28 -4.52 4.29 -13.78
C HIS A 28 -5.20 4.23 -15.15
N ASN A 29 -6.25 3.41 -15.26
CA ASN A 29 -6.86 3.06 -16.54
C ASN A 29 -7.70 4.21 -17.13
N ASP A 30 -8.45 4.93 -16.28
CA ASP A 30 -9.43 5.92 -16.74
C ASP A 30 -8.84 7.32 -16.82
N CYS A 31 -7.90 7.66 -15.91
CA CYS A 31 -7.24 8.97 -15.90
C CYS A 31 -5.89 8.97 -16.61
N GLY A 32 -5.39 7.81 -17.06
CA GLY A 32 -4.10 7.67 -17.74
C GLY A 32 -2.90 7.99 -16.86
N LEU A 33 -3.07 7.93 -15.53
CA LEU A 33 -1.97 8.19 -14.60
C LEU A 33 -1.03 6.98 -14.55
N PRO A 34 0.29 7.17 -14.56
CA PRO A 34 1.23 6.08 -14.34
C PRO A 34 0.93 5.35 -13.03
N ALA A 35 0.87 4.01 -13.06
CA ALA A 35 0.51 3.19 -11.90
C ALA A 35 1.48 3.43 -10.72
N GLU A 36 2.74 3.71 -11.04
CA GLU A 36 3.80 4.04 -10.09
C GLU A 36 3.47 5.30 -9.27
N ILE A 37 2.91 6.33 -9.92
CA ILE A 37 2.49 7.57 -9.26
C ILE A 37 1.26 7.32 -8.39
N VAL A 38 0.32 6.53 -8.88
CA VAL A 38 -0.90 6.17 -8.14
C VAL A 38 -0.54 5.40 -6.86
N PHE A 39 0.35 4.40 -6.95
CA PHE A 39 0.81 3.63 -5.79
C PHE A 39 1.62 4.47 -4.80
N ALA A 40 2.53 5.31 -5.30
CA ALA A 40 3.32 6.20 -4.45
C ALA A 40 2.41 7.19 -3.67
N GLY A 41 1.43 7.78 -4.35
CA GLY A 41 0.45 8.69 -3.74
C GLY A 41 -0.42 7.99 -2.70
N ALA A 42 -0.95 6.81 -3.03
CA ALA A 42 -1.74 6.01 -2.10
C ALA A 42 -0.94 5.64 -0.84
N HIS A 43 0.31 5.21 -1.01
CA HIS A 43 1.18 4.90 0.11
C HIS A 43 1.46 6.14 0.98
N ALA A 44 1.73 7.29 0.37
CA ALA A 44 1.94 8.55 1.11
C ALA A 44 0.69 8.95 1.92
N CYS A 45 -0.52 8.80 1.36
CA CYS A 45 -1.76 9.06 2.08
C CYS A 45 -1.93 8.12 3.28
N ILE A 46 -1.72 6.82 3.10
CA ILE A 46 -1.84 5.83 4.18
C ILE A 46 -0.86 6.14 5.32
N VAL A 47 0.42 6.38 5.00
CA VAL A 47 1.43 6.70 6.01
C VAL A 47 1.11 8.00 6.75
N SER A 48 0.59 9.01 6.03
CA SER A 48 0.18 10.29 6.63
C SER A 48 -0.97 10.12 7.60
N GLU A 49 -2.02 9.39 7.20
CA GLU A 49 -3.17 9.08 8.07
C GLU A 49 -2.76 8.25 9.28
N MET A 50 -1.87 7.26 9.10
CA MET A 50 -1.29 6.52 10.22
C MET A 50 -0.57 7.46 11.19
N ALA A 51 0.31 8.33 10.68
CA ALA A 51 1.05 9.28 11.52
C ALA A 51 0.12 10.23 12.29
N MET A 52 -0.97 10.69 11.66
CA MET A 52 -1.98 11.53 12.31
C MET A 52 -2.78 10.77 13.38
N ALA A 53 -3.16 9.53 13.12
CA ALA A 53 -4.02 8.75 14.02
C ALA A 53 -3.28 8.18 15.24
N MET A 54 -2.02 7.74 15.07
CA MET A 54 -1.28 7.01 16.12
C MET A 54 0.06 7.63 16.51
N GLY A 55 0.46 8.73 15.87
CA GLY A 55 1.74 9.41 16.08
C GLY A 55 2.86 8.86 15.19
N GLY A 56 3.77 9.76 14.79
CA GLY A 56 4.83 9.46 13.80
C GLY A 56 5.73 8.28 14.16
N THR A 57 6.19 8.17 15.41
CA THR A 57 7.07 7.07 15.84
C THR A 57 6.39 5.71 15.69
N ARG A 58 5.12 5.59 16.12
CA ARG A 58 4.38 4.32 16.04
C ARG A 58 3.99 3.97 14.61
N ALA A 59 3.68 4.97 13.79
CA ALA A 59 3.46 4.77 12.36
C ALA A 59 4.73 4.23 11.68
N ALA A 60 5.90 4.82 11.98
CA ALA A 60 7.19 4.34 11.46
C ALA A 60 7.49 2.89 11.88
N GLU A 61 7.31 2.54 13.15
CA GLU A 61 7.45 1.15 13.63
C GLU A 61 6.51 0.18 12.90
N SER A 62 5.25 0.58 12.71
CA SER A 62 4.26 -0.22 11.99
C SER A 62 4.68 -0.45 10.53
N CYS A 63 5.16 0.60 9.84
CA CYS A 63 5.64 0.49 8.46
C CYS A 63 6.88 -0.40 8.36
N MET A 64 7.83 -0.28 9.31
CA MET A 64 9.01 -1.16 9.35
C MET A 64 8.63 -2.64 9.57
N ASN A 65 7.66 -2.90 10.46
CA ASN A 65 7.19 -4.26 10.69
C ASN A 65 6.48 -4.85 9.45
N ALA A 66 5.68 -4.03 8.75
CA ALA A 66 5.05 -4.42 7.50
C ALA A 66 6.09 -4.71 6.40
N ALA A 67 7.11 -3.86 6.26
CA ALA A 67 8.21 -4.07 5.31
C ALA A 67 8.97 -5.38 5.60
N ARG A 68 9.31 -5.64 6.86
CA ARG A 68 9.96 -6.90 7.28
C ARG A 68 9.11 -8.14 6.99
N ALA A 69 7.79 -8.04 7.10
CA ALA A 69 6.89 -9.14 6.81
C ALA A 69 6.92 -9.55 5.32
N VAL A 70 7.33 -8.63 4.43
CA VAL A 70 7.39 -8.86 2.98
C VAL A 70 8.83 -8.95 2.43
N GLU A 71 9.86 -8.74 3.26
CA GLU A 71 11.28 -8.70 2.89
C GLU A 71 11.80 -9.99 2.23
N GLY A 72 11.14 -11.13 2.48
CA GLY A 72 11.46 -12.42 1.87
C GLY A 72 10.60 -12.82 0.67
N PHE A 73 9.63 -11.98 0.26
CA PHE A 73 8.80 -12.27 -0.90
C PHE A 73 9.51 -11.81 -2.17
N SER A 74 9.50 -12.67 -3.18
CA SER A 74 10.01 -12.33 -4.50
C SER A 74 9.14 -11.22 -5.08
N THR A 75 9.64 -9.98 -5.12
CA THR A 75 9.05 -8.96 -5.97
C THR A 75 9.25 -9.39 -7.42
N PRO A 76 8.20 -9.44 -8.25
CA PRO A 76 8.38 -9.50 -9.70
C PRO A 76 9.29 -8.33 -10.10
N ASP A 77 10.31 -8.57 -10.92
CA ASP A 77 11.27 -7.53 -11.32
C ASP A 77 10.57 -6.30 -11.94
N ASP A 78 9.43 -6.52 -12.60
CA ASP A 78 8.57 -5.48 -13.19
C ASP A 78 7.77 -4.65 -12.16
N ALA A 79 7.72 -5.09 -10.89
CA ALA A 79 6.97 -4.45 -9.81
C ALA A 79 7.85 -3.59 -8.88
N ILE A 80 9.18 -3.60 -9.09
CA ILE A 80 10.11 -2.80 -8.28
C ILE A 80 10.06 -1.35 -8.78
N LEU A 81 9.05 -0.61 -8.30
CA LEU A 81 8.88 0.84 -8.53
C LEU A 81 10.13 1.65 -8.18
N ALA A 82 10.98 1.14 -7.29
CA ALA A 82 12.24 1.76 -6.89
C ALA A 82 13.32 1.73 -7.99
N ASN A 83 13.20 0.81 -8.96
CA ASN A 83 14.16 0.63 -10.07
C ASN A 83 13.63 1.14 -11.41
N THR A 84 12.33 1.47 -11.51
CA THR A 84 11.77 2.09 -12.72
C THR A 84 12.44 3.45 -12.93
N PRO A 85 13.18 3.66 -14.03
CA PRO A 85 13.71 4.97 -14.34
C PRO A 85 12.54 5.95 -14.44
N THR A 86 12.60 7.05 -13.68
CA THR A 86 11.59 8.10 -13.76
C THR A 86 11.52 8.60 -15.20
N THR A 87 10.43 8.30 -15.91
CA THR A 87 10.15 8.87 -17.22
C THR A 87 9.70 10.32 -17.04
N GLY A 88 10.65 11.19 -16.69
CA GLY A 88 10.39 12.61 -16.45
C GLY A 88 11.66 13.33 -16.04
N ARG A 89 12.11 14.26 -16.89
CA ARG A 89 13.29 15.13 -16.69
C ARG A 89 13.15 16.00 -15.45
N ALA A 90 14.21 16.07 -14.66
CA ALA A 90 14.70 17.30 -14.03
C ALA A 90 16.18 17.42 -14.39
#